data_AF-G5ADJ8-F1
#
_entry.id   AF-G5ADJ8-F1
#
_cell.length_a   1.000
_cell.length_b   1.000
_cell.length_c   1.000
_cell.angle_alpha   90.00
_cell.angle_beta   90.00
_cell.angle_gamma   90.00
#
_symmetry.space_group_name_H-M   'P 1'
#
loop_
_entity.id
_entity.type
_entity.pdbx_description
1 polymer ?
#
loop_
_entity_poly.entity_id
_entity_poly.type
_entity_poly.pdbx_seq_one_letter_code
_entity_poly.pdbx_strand_id
1 'polypeptide(L)'
;MQAAELPVHELEAACKALVKKQQRTKGPKRQNERRKKSEPTKLSDTQYKIYAHRYAAARRKRRPVDYAQMLDGNDFKSFKGDVDELEALEGEVVAKLKEAWDEERAEHADAQAQAQVDLEAELEKSNLHCDEYKKKLEDQADKARAEELEQELSNLQANADQLRQKLETAKTALG
;
A
#
# COMPACT_ATOMS: atom_id res chain seq x y z
N MET A 1 7.73 -4.73 34.26
CA MET A 1 7.09 -3.75 33.37
C MET A 1 5.87 -4.41 32.78
N GLN A 2 4.66 -3.97 33.13
CA GLN A 2 3.44 -4.45 32.45
C GLN A 2 3.47 -3.92 31.01
N ALA A 3 3.38 -4.81 30.02
CA ALA A 3 3.26 -4.41 28.62
C ALA A 3 1.98 -3.58 28.47
N ALA A 4 2.07 -2.40 27.85
CA ALA A 4 0.90 -1.57 27.58
C ALA A 4 -0.15 -2.38 26.80
N GLU A 5 -1.35 -2.52 27.35
CA GLU A 5 -2.43 -3.33 26.76
C GLU A 5 -2.88 -2.72 25.42
N LEU A 6 -3.01 -3.56 24.39
CA LEU A 6 -3.63 -3.20 23.11
C LEU A 6 -5.09 -2.75 23.32
N PRO A 7 -5.56 -1.69 22.65
CA PRO A 7 -6.93 -1.26 22.78
C PRO A 7 -7.90 -2.31 22.20
N VAL A 8 -9.08 -2.44 22.81
CA VAL A 8 -10.05 -3.50 22.49
C VAL A 8 -10.42 -3.57 21.00
N HIS A 9 -10.49 -2.42 20.32
CA HIS A 9 -10.84 -2.36 18.90
C HIS A 9 -9.72 -2.88 17.98
N GLU A 10 -8.46 -2.90 18.45
CA GLU A 10 -7.32 -3.42 17.69
C GLU A 10 -7.06 -4.91 17.96
N LEU A 11 -7.58 -5.48 19.06
CA LEU A 11 -7.32 -6.87 19.44
C LEU A 11 -7.75 -7.89 18.38
N GLU A 12 -8.86 -7.65 17.68
CA GLU A 12 -9.29 -8.55 16.60
C GLU A 12 -8.32 -8.50 15.41
N ALA A 13 -7.82 -7.31 15.07
CA ALA A 13 -6.83 -7.14 14.02
C ALA A 13 -5.50 -7.77 14.43
N ALA A 14 -5.04 -7.56 15.66
CA ALA A 14 -3.84 -8.18 16.21
C ALA A 14 -3.92 -9.72 16.21
N CYS A 15 -5.09 -10.30 16.49
CA CYS A 15 -5.30 -11.75 16.39
C CYS A 15 -5.12 -12.25 14.94
N LYS A 16 -5.67 -11.52 13.95
CA LYS A 16 -5.49 -11.83 12.53
C LYS A 16 -4.02 -11.70 12.11
N ALA A 17 -3.36 -10.64 12.56
CA ALA A 17 -1.93 -10.39 12.35
C ALA A 17 -1.07 -11.55 12.87
N LEU A 18 -1.34 -12.02 14.09
CA LEU A 18 -0.64 -13.15 14.71
C LEU A 18 -0.80 -14.43 13.90
N VAL A 19 -2.02 -14.73 13.42
CA VAL A 19 -2.29 -15.90 12.57
C VAL A 19 -1.51 -15.82 11.27
N LYS A 20 -1.50 -14.65 10.62
CA LYS A 20 -0.77 -14.38 9.37
C LYS A 20 0.74 -14.52 9.56
N LYS A 21 1.30 -13.95 10.64
CA LYS A 21 2.71 -14.09 11.01
C LYS A 21 3.11 -15.55 11.18
N GLN A 22 2.33 -16.31 11.97
CA GLN A 22 2.59 -17.74 12.17
C GLN A 22 2.52 -18.57 10.88
N GLN A 23 1.64 -18.21 9.94
CA GLN A 23 1.58 -18.86 8.63
C GLN A 23 2.83 -18.59 7.80
N ARG A 24 3.35 -17.36 7.81
CA ARG A 24 4.59 -16.97 7.12
C ARG A 24 5.83 -17.67 7.68
N THR A 25 5.90 -17.82 9.00
CA THR A 25 7.05 -18.44 9.69
C THR A 25 6.99 -19.98 9.70
N LYS A 26 5.94 -20.59 9.13
CA LYS A 26 5.71 -22.03 9.16
C LYS A 26 6.68 -22.74 8.21
N GLY A 27 7.88 -23.04 8.71
CA GLY A 27 8.88 -23.87 8.01
C GLY A 27 8.48 -25.36 7.96
N PRO A 28 9.30 -26.20 7.29
CA PRO A 28 9.09 -27.65 7.29
C PRO A 28 9.04 -28.18 8.73
N LYS A 29 8.15 -29.14 8.99
CA LYS A 29 7.95 -29.76 10.31
C LYS A 29 9.29 -30.23 10.87
N ARG A 30 9.79 -29.55 11.91
CA ARG A 30 10.95 -30.02 12.66
C ARG A 30 10.53 -31.21 13.52
N GLN A 31 11.39 -32.21 13.61
CA GLN A 31 11.20 -33.35 14.50
C GLN A 31 11.22 -32.82 15.94
N ASN A 32 10.10 -32.92 16.64
CA ASN A 32 9.98 -32.41 18.00
C ASN A 32 10.83 -33.27 18.95
N GLU A 33 11.87 -32.69 19.53
CA GLU A 33 12.56 -33.29 20.67
C GLU A 33 11.60 -33.38 21.86
N ARG A 34 11.74 -34.45 22.66
CA ARG A 34 10.96 -34.61 23.89
C ARG A 34 11.39 -33.53 24.89
N ARG A 35 10.45 -32.67 25.27
CA ARG A 35 10.63 -31.66 26.33
C ARG A 35 11.18 -32.29 27.61
N LYS A 36 12.17 -31.66 28.24
CA LYS A 36 12.63 -32.07 29.58
C LYS A 36 11.61 -31.62 30.64
N LYS A 37 11.40 -32.42 31.70
CA LYS A 37 10.45 -32.08 32.77
C LYS A 37 10.72 -30.73 33.47
N SER A 38 11.96 -30.25 33.42
CA SER A 38 12.38 -28.97 34.01
C SER A 38 12.15 -27.75 33.11
N GLU A 39 11.77 -27.94 31.85
CA GLU A 39 11.54 -26.84 30.92
C GLU A 39 10.12 -26.26 31.11
N PRO A 40 9.95 -24.92 31.12
CA PRO A 40 8.65 -24.26 31.16
C PRO A 40 7.75 -24.73 30.02
N THR A 41 6.45 -24.81 30.27
CA THR A 41 5.48 -25.17 29.23
C THR A 41 5.33 -24.03 28.23
N LYS A 42 5.85 -24.22 27.01
CA LYS A 42 5.65 -23.28 25.91
C LYS A 42 4.33 -23.56 25.21
N LEU A 43 3.60 -22.50 24.87
CA LEU A 43 2.42 -22.59 24.01
C LEU A 43 2.85 -22.91 22.58
N SER A 44 2.16 -23.87 21.96
CA SER A 44 2.21 -24.09 20.51
C SER A 44 1.47 -22.97 19.77
N ASP A 45 1.72 -22.84 18.46
CA ASP A 45 1.04 -21.84 17.62
C ASP A 45 -0.50 -21.92 17.73
N THR A 46 -1.05 -23.15 17.76
CA THR A 46 -2.49 -23.37 17.92
C THR A 46 -2.99 -22.88 19.28
N GLN A 47 -2.27 -23.22 20.36
CA GLN A 47 -2.61 -22.76 21.70
C GLN A 47 -2.54 -21.22 21.80
N TYR A 48 -1.54 -20.60 21.16
CA TYR A 48 -1.43 -19.15 21.05
C TYR A 48 -2.66 -18.52 20.40
N LYS A 49 -3.14 -19.08 19.29
CA LYS A 49 -4.34 -18.57 18.60
C LYS A 49 -5.57 -18.65 19.51
N ILE A 50 -5.79 -19.80 20.14
CA ILE A 50 -6.96 -20.02 21.01
C ILE A 50 -6.91 -19.06 22.21
N TYR A 51 -5.75 -18.94 22.84
CA TYR A 51 -5.54 -18.02 23.96
C TYR A 51 -5.81 -16.58 23.53
N ALA A 52 -5.20 -16.12 22.43
CA ALA A 52 -5.40 -14.77 21.92
C ALA A 52 -6.88 -14.45 21.64
N HIS A 53 -7.63 -15.37 21.04
CA HIS A 53 -9.06 -15.20 20.81
C HIS A 53 -9.87 -15.15 22.11
N ARG A 54 -9.56 -16.01 23.09
CA ARG A 54 -10.18 -16.00 24.43
C ARG A 54 -9.91 -14.68 25.15
N TYR A 55 -8.67 -14.22 25.11
CA TYR A 55 -8.24 -12.93 25.65
C TYR A 55 -9.02 -11.78 25.01
N ALA A 56 -9.06 -11.70 23.68
CA ALA A 56 -9.80 -10.67 22.96
C ALA A 56 -11.30 -10.68 23.31
N ALA A 57 -11.91 -11.86 23.40
CA ALA A 57 -13.32 -12.00 23.77
C ALA A 57 -13.60 -11.56 25.22
N ALA A 58 -12.71 -11.88 26.15
CA ALA A 58 -12.81 -11.46 27.55
C ALA A 58 -12.69 -9.93 27.69
N ARG A 59 -11.68 -9.33 27.03
CA ARG A 59 -11.47 -7.87 27.01
C ARG A 59 -12.63 -7.13 26.35
N ARG A 60 -13.21 -7.67 25.27
CA ARG A 60 -14.44 -7.11 24.65
C ARG A 60 -15.63 -7.11 25.60
N LYS A 61 -15.75 -8.12 26.46
CA LYS A 61 -16.79 -8.23 27.50
C LYS A 61 -16.43 -7.49 28.80
N ARG A 62 -15.25 -6.86 28.87
CA ARG A 62 -14.69 -6.24 30.09
C ARG A 62 -14.68 -7.20 31.28
N ARG A 63 -14.26 -8.44 31.02
CA ARG A 63 -14.15 -9.51 32.02
C ARG A 63 -12.75 -10.10 32.00
N PRO A 64 -12.28 -10.69 33.12
CA PRO A 64 -11.05 -11.48 33.12
C PRO A 64 -11.20 -12.70 32.21
N VAL A 65 -10.08 -13.25 31.78
CA VAL A 65 -10.05 -14.52 31.03
C VAL A 65 -10.40 -15.65 31.99
N ASP A 66 -11.29 -16.54 31.55
CA ASP A 66 -11.65 -17.74 32.32
C ASP A 66 -10.66 -18.87 31.99
N TYR A 67 -9.52 -18.87 32.70
CA TYR A 67 -8.45 -19.85 32.50
C TYR A 67 -8.86 -21.26 32.95
N ALA A 68 -9.70 -21.37 33.98
CA ALA A 68 -10.24 -22.66 34.42
C ALA A 68 -11.03 -23.33 33.28
N GLN A 69 -11.92 -22.57 32.63
CA GLN A 69 -12.64 -23.05 31.45
C GLN A 69 -11.73 -23.34 30.25
N MET A 70 -10.59 -22.64 30.11
CA MET A 70 -9.62 -22.97 29.06
C MET A 70 -8.92 -24.31 29.32
N LEU A 71 -8.62 -24.65 30.57
CA LEU A 71 -7.98 -25.90 30.96
C LEU A 71 -8.89 -27.12 30.82
N ASP A 72 -10.20 -26.96 30.95
CA ASP A 72 -11.17 -28.00 30.65
C ASP A 72 -11.14 -28.43 29.17
N GLY A 73 -10.58 -27.59 28.30
CA GLY A 73 -10.39 -27.87 26.88
C GLY A 73 -9.23 -28.81 26.58
N ASN A 74 -9.36 -29.61 25.51
CA ASN A 74 -8.31 -30.54 25.07
C ASN A 74 -7.00 -29.86 24.66
N ASP A 75 -7.04 -28.58 24.29
CA ASP A 75 -5.90 -27.84 23.75
C ASP A 75 -4.85 -27.48 24.82
N PHE A 76 -5.22 -27.45 26.12
CA PHE A 76 -4.32 -27.02 27.21
C PHE A 76 -3.99 -28.15 28.20
N LYS A 77 -4.19 -29.42 27.82
CA LYS A 77 -3.87 -30.59 28.66
C LYS A 77 -2.43 -30.62 29.19
N SER A 78 -1.48 -29.99 28.50
CA SER A 78 -0.09 -29.89 28.93
C SER A 78 0.10 -29.19 30.28
N PHE A 79 -0.86 -28.34 30.67
CA PHE A 79 -0.84 -27.57 31.91
C PHE A 79 -1.46 -28.33 33.11
N LYS A 80 -1.98 -29.56 32.91
CA LYS A 80 -2.44 -30.47 33.98
C LYS A 80 -3.39 -29.86 35.05
N GLY A 81 -4.18 -28.85 34.70
CA GLY A 81 -5.08 -28.17 35.64
C GLY A 81 -4.42 -27.04 36.45
N ASP A 82 -3.18 -26.68 36.15
CA ASP A 82 -2.50 -25.53 36.73
C ASP A 82 -2.97 -24.23 36.05
N VAL A 83 -3.92 -23.56 36.72
CA VAL A 83 -4.48 -22.27 36.29
C VAL A 83 -3.42 -21.17 36.35
N ASP A 84 -2.59 -21.19 37.38
CA ASP A 84 -1.59 -20.14 37.63
C ASP A 84 -0.51 -20.16 36.54
N GLU A 85 -0.10 -21.35 36.07
CA GLU A 85 0.85 -21.50 34.95
C GLU A 85 0.26 -20.91 33.65
N LEU A 86 -1.05 -21.08 33.41
CA LEU A 86 -1.71 -20.55 32.21
C LEU A 86 -1.94 -19.02 32.30
N GLU A 87 -2.30 -18.52 33.48
CA GLU A 87 -2.45 -17.08 33.75
C GLU A 87 -1.11 -16.34 33.62
N ALA A 88 -0.02 -16.93 34.10
CA ALA A 88 1.34 -16.37 33.98
C ALA A 88 1.77 -16.14 32.51
N LEU A 89 1.19 -16.89 31.56
CA LEU A 89 1.45 -16.75 30.13
C LEU A 89 0.67 -15.62 29.46
N GLU A 90 -0.30 -14.99 30.14
CA GLU A 90 -1.09 -13.89 29.55
C GLU A 90 -0.17 -12.78 29.03
N GLY A 91 0.84 -12.40 29.82
CA GLY A 91 1.80 -11.37 29.42
C GLY A 91 2.55 -11.71 28.14
N GLU A 92 2.92 -12.98 27.93
CA GLU A 92 3.59 -13.44 26.70
C GLU A 92 2.63 -13.39 25.51
N VAL A 93 1.38 -13.80 25.69
CA VAL A 93 0.34 -13.75 24.64
C VAL A 93 0.07 -12.31 24.21
N VAL A 94 -0.07 -11.39 25.17
CA VAL A 94 -0.28 -9.96 24.89
C VAL A 94 0.93 -9.37 24.16
N ALA A 95 2.16 -9.70 24.59
CA ALA A 95 3.37 -9.25 23.92
C ALA A 95 3.44 -9.71 22.46
N LYS A 96 3.12 -10.98 22.18
CA LYS A 96 3.09 -11.52 20.82
C LYS A 96 2.00 -10.90 19.95
N LEU A 97 0.83 -10.61 20.52
CA LEU A 97 -0.23 -9.89 19.81
C LEU A 97 0.24 -8.50 19.38
N LYS A 98 0.90 -7.78 20.30
CA LYS A 98 1.43 -6.44 20.02
C LYS A 98 2.52 -6.47 18.96
N GLU A 99 3.48 -7.37 19.10
CA GLU A 99 4.56 -7.58 18.12
C GLU A 99 4.00 -7.87 16.72
N ALA A 100 3.05 -8.80 16.61
CA ALA A 100 2.44 -9.13 15.32
C ALA A 100 1.66 -7.96 14.71
N TRP A 101 0.99 -7.16 15.54
CA TRP A 101 0.24 -5.99 15.09
C TRP A 101 1.15 -4.85 14.64
N ASP A 102 2.21 -4.57 15.38
CA ASP A 102 3.19 -3.54 15.04
C ASP A 102 3.92 -3.90 13.72
N GLU A 103 4.26 -5.17 13.51
CA GLU A 103 4.82 -5.65 12.24
C GLU A 103 3.84 -5.49 11.06
N GLU A 104 2.57 -5.87 11.24
CA GLU A 104 1.58 -5.71 10.17
C GLU A 104 1.33 -4.23 9.82
N ARG A 105 1.37 -3.34 10.82
CA ARG A 105 1.29 -1.88 10.60
C ARG A 105 2.50 -1.35 9.84
N ALA A 106 3.70 -1.79 10.19
CA ALA A 106 4.92 -1.38 9.49
C ALA A 106 4.86 -1.82 8.02
N GLU A 107 4.52 -3.09 7.75
CA GLU A 107 4.37 -3.60 6.38
C GLU A 107 3.32 -2.84 5.57
N HIS A 108 2.18 -2.49 6.19
CA HIS A 108 1.15 -1.71 5.52
C HIS A 108 1.61 -0.28 5.22
N ALA A 109 2.33 0.36 6.16
CA ALA A 109 2.88 1.69 5.95
C ALA A 109 3.91 1.72 4.81
N ASP A 110 4.79 0.72 4.76
CA ASP A 110 5.78 0.58 3.68
C ASP A 110 5.11 0.36 2.32
N ALA A 111 4.08 -0.50 2.27
CA ALA A 111 3.30 -0.74 1.05
C ALA A 111 2.59 0.53 0.56
N GLN A 112 2.02 1.30 1.48
CA GLN A 112 1.36 2.56 1.15
C GLN A 112 2.36 3.61 0.65
N ALA A 113 3.53 3.72 1.27
CA ALA A 113 4.59 4.61 0.83
C ALA A 113 5.07 4.26 -0.59
N GLN A 114 5.28 2.97 -0.87
CA GLN A 114 5.66 2.53 -2.22
C GLN A 114 4.57 2.84 -3.26
N ALA A 115 3.30 2.57 -2.93
CA ALA A 115 2.19 2.88 -3.83
C ALA A 115 2.09 4.38 -4.15
N GLN A 116 2.40 5.26 -3.18
CA GLN A 116 2.44 6.70 -3.41
C GLN A 116 3.58 7.08 -4.37
N VAL A 117 4.78 6.53 -4.17
CA VAL A 117 5.93 6.77 -5.06
C VAL A 117 5.62 6.32 -6.49
N ASP A 118 4.99 5.15 -6.66
CA ASP A 118 4.62 4.63 -7.97
C ASP A 118 3.59 5.54 -8.67
N LEU A 119 2.60 6.04 -7.92
CA LEU A 119 1.59 6.97 -8.42
C LEU A 119 2.21 8.31 -8.84
N GLU A 120 3.14 8.85 -8.06
CA GLU A 120 3.87 10.08 -8.37
C GLU A 120 4.70 9.92 -9.65
N ALA A 121 5.39 8.79 -9.82
CA ALA A 121 6.15 8.49 -11.03
C ALA A 121 5.26 8.33 -12.28
N GLU A 122 4.06 7.76 -12.14
CA GLU A 122 3.09 7.66 -13.23
C GLU A 122 2.51 9.02 -13.61
N LEU A 123 2.22 9.87 -12.61
CA LEU A 123 1.79 11.24 -12.82
C LEU A 123 2.84 12.06 -13.57
N GLU A 124 4.12 11.92 -13.21
CA GLU A 124 5.23 12.60 -13.89
C GLU A 124 5.34 12.17 -15.36
N LYS A 125 5.25 10.87 -15.65
CA LYS A 125 5.24 10.36 -17.03
C LYS A 125 4.06 10.91 -17.83
N SER A 126 2.88 10.96 -17.22
CA SER A 126 1.68 11.51 -17.87
C SER A 126 1.84 13.00 -18.18
N ASN A 127 2.38 13.79 -17.24
CA ASN A 127 2.66 15.21 -17.45
C ASN A 127 3.65 15.45 -18.58
N LEU A 128 4.76 14.70 -18.62
CA LEU A 128 5.73 14.76 -19.72
C LEU A 128 5.05 14.50 -21.07
N HIS A 129 4.18 13.50 -21.13
CA HIS A 129 3.44 13.19 -22.35
C HIS A 129 2.50 14.33 -22.75
N CYS A 130 1.77 14.92 -21.80
CA CYS A 130 0.95 16.09 -22.07
C CYS A 130 1.76 17.25 -22.62
N ASP A 131 2.95 17.52 -22.06
CA ASP A 131 3.80 18.61 -22.52
C ASP A 131 4.38 18.35 -23.92
N GLU A 132 4.75 17.10 -24.23
CA GLU A 132 5.12 16.68 -25.59
C GLU A 132 3.99 16.93 -26.60
N TYR A 133 2.74 16.60 -26.24
CA TYR A 133 1.59 16.83 -27.11
C TYR A 133 1.26 18.30 -27.28
N LYS A 134 1.36 19.11 -26.21
CA LYS A 134 1.20 20.57 -26.30
C LYS A 134 2.21 21.16 -27.27
N LYS A 135 3.49 20.78 -27.13
CA LYS A 135 4.54 21.25 -28.03
C LYS A 135 4.27 20.86 -29.48
N LYS A 136 3.88 19.61 -29.75
CA LYS A 136 3.51 19.16 -31.11
C LYS A 136 2.35 19.98 -31.69
N LEU A 137 1.37 20.35 -30.87
CA LEU A 137 0.23 21.16 -31.29
C LEU A 137 0.66 22.59 -31.64
N GLU A 138 1.53 23.20 -30.82
CA GLU A 138 2.12 24.52 -31.08
C GLU A 138 2.94 24.52 -32.38
N ASP A 139 3.84 23.54 -32.55
CA ASP A 139 4.66 23.41 -33.76
C ASP A 139 3.79 23.26 -35.02
N GLN A 140 2.66 22.55 -34.94
CA GLN A 140 1.71 22.41 -36.04
C GLN A 140 0.95 23.71 -36.35
N ALA A 141 0.55 24.46 -35.32
CA ALA A 141 -0.13 25.74 -35.49
C ALA A 141 0.80 26.78 -36.14
N ASP A 142 2.06 26.84 -35.71
CA ASP A 142 3.06 27.74 -36.29
C ASP A 142 3.35 27.39 -37.75
N LYS A 143 3.46 26.09 -38.05
CA LYS A 143 3.65 25.62 -39.43
C LYS A 143 2.46 25.99 -40.33
N ALA A 144 1.23 25.74 -39.89
CA ALA A 144 0.04 26.09 -40.66
C ALA A 144 -0.04 27.60 -40.94
N ARG A 145 0.27 28.43 -39.94
CA ARG A 145 0.30 29.88 -40.08
C ARG A 145 1.40 30.35 -41.04
N ALA A 146 2.57 29.71 -41.02
CA ALA A 146 3.64 30.01 -41.98
C ALA A 146 3.20 29.71 -43.42
N GLU A 147 2.58 28.56 -43.65
CA GLU A 147 2.04 28.17 -44.96
C GLU A 147 0.96 29.15 -45.47
N GLU A 148 0.05 29.60 -44.59
CA GLU A 148 -0.95 30.63 -44.93
C GLU A 148 -0.29 31.96 -45.36
N LEU A 149 0.71 32.44 -44.62
CA LEU A 149 1.42 33.68 -44.93
C LEU A 149 2.21 33.59 -46.24
N GLU A 150 2.83 32.44 -46.54
CA GLU A 150 3.50 32.22 -47.82
C GLU A 150 2.52 32.28 -49.00
N GLN A 151 1.33 31.71 -48.84
CA GLN A 151 0.29 31.75 -49.86
C GLN A 151 -0.22 33.19 -50.09
N GLU A 152 -0.45 33.95 -49.03
CA GLU A 152 -0.83 35.37 -49.12
C GLU A 152 0.24 36.21 -49.82
N LEU A 153 1.52 36.02 -49.47
CA LEU A 153 2.63 36.70 -50.13
C LEU A 153 2.69 36.40 -51.63
N SER A 154 2.51 35.13 -52.02
CA SER A 154 2.45 34.73 -53.43
C SER A 154 1.32 35.43 -54.18
N ASN A 155 0.12 35.48 -53.58
CA ASN A 155 -1.04 36.17 -54.15
C ASN A 155 -0.80 37.68 -54.30
N LEU A 156 -0.20 38.33 -53.30
CA LEU A 156 0.12 39.76 -53.33
C LEU A 156 1.19 40.08 -54.39
N GLN A 157 2.20 39.23 -54.53
CA GLN A 157 3.22 39.37 -55.58
C GLN A 157 2.59 39.27 -56.98
N ALA A 158 1.75 38.25 -57.20
CA ALA A 158 1.04 38.10 -58.47
C ALA A 158 0.17 39.31 -58.80
N ASN A 159 -0.55 39.86 -57.81
CA ASN A 159 -1.34 41.08 -57.99
C ASN A 159 -0.46 42.30 -58.29
N ALA A 160 0.64 42.49 -57.55
CA ALA A 160 1.58 43.58 -57.78
C ALA A 160 2.16 43.54 -59.20
N ASP A 161 2.53 42.36 -59.70
CA ASP A 161 3.06 42.19 -61.05
C ASP A 161 1.99 42.46 -62.12
N GLN A 162 0.74 42.02 -61.90
CA GLN A 162 -0.39 42.39 -62.77
C GLN A 162 -0.61 43.91 -62.82
N LEU A 163 -0.56 44.60 -61.67
CA LEU A 163 -0.71 46.05 -61.61
C LEU A 163 0.45 46.78 -62.31
N ARG A 164 1.69 46.30 -62.14
CA ARG A 164 2.87 46.81 -62.86
C ARG A 164 2.69 46.67 -64.37
N GLN A 165 2.27 45.50 -64.84
CA GLN A 165 2.02 45.26 -66.26
C GLN A 165 0.95 46.20 -66.81
N LYS A 166 -0.19 46.35 -66.10
CA LYS A 166 -1.26 47.29 -66.47
C LYS A 166 -0.75 48.72 -66.54
N LEU A 167 0.04 49.16 -65.56
CA LEU A 167 0.62 50.50 -65.53
C LEU A 167 1.52 50.75 -66.75
N GLU A 168 2.39 49.80 -67.10
CA GLU A 168 3.25 49.91 -68.28
C GLU A 168 2.44 49.98 -69.57
N THR A 169 1.41 49.12 -69.72
CA THR A 169 0.53 49.19 -70.90
C THR A 169 -0.19 50.53 -71.01
N ALA A 170 -0.64 51.10 -69.89
CA ALA A 170 -1.30 52.41 -69.87
C ALA A 170 -0.33 53.55 -70.23
N LYS A 171 0.93 53.50 -69.76
CA LYS A 171 1.96 54.48 -70.16
C LYS A 171 2.24 54.42 -71.66
N THR A 172 2.36 53.22 -72.24
CA THR A 172 2.60 53.07 -73.69
C THR A 172 1.42 53.52 -74.56
N ALA A 173 0.21 53.58 -74.01
CA ALA A 173 -0.98 54.03 -74.74
C ALA A 173 -1.21 55.56 -74.69
N LEU A 174 -0.48 56.28 -73.83
CA LEU A 174 -0.60 57.73 -73.61
C LEU A 174 0.52 58.56 -74.28
N GLY A 175 1.57 57.90 -74.78
CA GLY A 175 2.65 58.53 -75.57
C GLY A 175 2.52 58.20 -77.04
#